data_AF-A0A960THR4-F1
#
_entry.id   AF-A0A960THR4-F1
#
_cell.length_a   1.000
_cell.length_b   1.000
_cell.length_c   1.000
_cell.angle_alpha   90.00
_cell.angle_beta   90.00
_cell.angle_gamma   90.00
#
_symmetry.space_group_name_H-M   'P 1'
#
loop_
_entity.id
_entity.type
_entity.pdbx_description
1 polymer ?
#
loop_
_entity_poly.entity_id
_entity_poly.type
_entity_poly.pdbx_seq_one_letter_code
_entity_poly.pdbx_strand_id
1 'polypeptide(L)'
;MIKKILLLSLFLLNSLTNPLISDEISSRRSYLNWHQGLGLATWGTWLATNIAGEQKYKEEHGYFELRDKLPNQILTSYLIQPSNDKLLLYYAIKNFEEEGHSSHGQLGALTFVLYSATATMAFLSPGRLNDVPEEGWTTMFTHKSMIFIHLPAMISLAYLGSNLEEARDLENMRNIGWAGFSALTVSLATFYF
;
A
#
# COMPACT_ATOMS: atom_id res chain seq x y z
N MET A 1 -33.21 4.33 -55.12
CA MET A 1 -31.72 4.39 -55.04
C MET A 1 -31.24 4.95 -53.70
N ILE A 2 -31.76 6.11 -53.26
CA ILE A 2 -31.35 6.81 -52.03
C ILE A 2 -31.45 5.97 -50.74
N LYS A 3 -32.55 5.22 -50.52
CA LYS A 3 -32.69 4.35 -49.32
C LYS A 3 -31.60 3.28 -49.17
N LYS A 4 -31.09 2.72 -50.28
CA LYS A 4 -30.05 1.69 -50.23
C LYS A 4 -28.68 2.27 -49.85
N ILE A 5 -28.39 3.49 -50.30
CA ILE A 5 -27.16 4.21 -49.95
C ILE A 5 -27.16 4.56 -48.45
N LEU A 6 -28.30 4.99 -47.93
CA LEU A 6 -28.46 5.38 -46.52
C LEU A 6 -28.36 4.18 -45.55
N LEU A 7 -28.88 3.02 -45.95
CA LEU A 7 -28.72 1.77 -45.19
C LEU A 7 -27.27 1.26 -45.22
N LEU A 8 -26.60 1.37 -46.37
CA LEU A 8 -25.20 0.97 -46.50
C LEU A 8 -24.29 1.88 -45.68
N SER A 9 -24.55 3.20 -45.67
CA SER A 9 -23.80 4.14 -44.84
C SER A 9 -24.02 3.91 -43.35
N LEU A 10 -25.25 3.60 -42.90
CA LEU A 10 -25.52 3.25 -41.50
C LEU A 10 -24.84 1.93 -41.10
N PHE A 11 -24.86 0.93 -41.97
CA PHE A 11 -24.22 -0.36 -41.72
C PHE A 11 -22.69 -0.22 -41.66
N LEU A 12 -22.10 0.55 -42.56
CA LEU A 12 -20.66 0.85 -42.55
C LEU A 12 -20.27 1.68 -41.32
N LEU A 13 -21.07 2.68 -40.93
CA LEU A 13 -20.84 3.42 -39.69
C LEU A 13 -20.86 2.47 -38.48
N ASN A 14 -21.91 1.66 -38.33
CA ASN A 14 -22.02 0.70 -37.24
C ASN A 14 -20.89 -0.33 -37.25
N SER A 15 -20.47 -0.80 -38.43
CA SER A 15 -19.37 -1.77 -38.57
C SER A 15 -18.01 -1.17 -38.22
N LEU A 16 -17.83 0.15 -38.36
CA LEU A 16 -16.59 0.85 -38.00
C LEU A 16 -16.57 1.28 -36.52
N THR A 17 -17.73 1.64 -35.95
CA THR A 17 -17.83 2.08 -34.55
C THR A 17 -17.87 0.94 -33.54
N ASN A 18 -18.48 -0.20 -33.89
CA ASN A 18 -18.55 -1.36 -33.01
C ASN A 18 -17.19 -1.90 -32.52
N PRO A 19 -16.18 -2.11 -33.40
CA PRO A 19 -14.86 -2.57 -32.95
C PRO A 19 -14.13 -1.53 -32.07
N LEU A 20 -14.26 -0.24 -32.38
CA LEU A 20 -13.67 0.83 -31.57
C LEU A 20 -14.25 0.89 -30.16
N ILE A 21 -15.59 0.74 -30.04
CA ILE A 21 -16.28 0.70 -28.74
C ILE A 21 -15.89 -0.56 -27.96
N SER A 22 -15.78 -1.72 -28.62
CA SER A 22 -15.37 -2.95 -27.93
C SER A 22 -13.94 -2.88 -27.41
N ASP A 23 -13.03 -2.29 -28.19
CA ASP A 23 -11.63 -2.14 -27.80
C ASP A 23 -11.48 -1.20 -26.59
N GLU A 24 -12.21 -0.09 -26.59
CA GLU A 24 -12.21 0.86 -25.48
C GLU A 24 -12.85 0.28 -24.21
N ILE A 25 -13.94 -0.49 -24.32
CA ILE A 25 -14.52 -1.24 -23.20
C ILE A 25 -13.51 -2.26 -22.66
N SER A 26 -12.82 -3.00 -23.54
CA SER A 26 -11.85 -4.02 -23.12
C SER A 26 -10.68 -3.40 -22.37
N SER A 27 -10.16 -2.26 -22.85
CA SER A 27 -9.08 -1.50 -22.22
C SER A 27 -9.50 -1.04 -20.83
N ARG A 28 -10.69 -0.44 -20.68
CA ARG A 28 -11.22 0.02 -19.39
C ARG A 28 -11.38 -1.10 -18.38
N ARG A 29 -11.88 -2.27 -18.81
CA ARG A 29 -11.97 -3.46 -17.97
C ARG A 29 -10.60 -3.97 -17.55
N SER A 30 -9.62 -3.93 -18.45
CA SER A 30 -8.24 -4.30 -18.14
C SER A 30 -7.63 -3.40 -17.06
N TYR A 31 -7.73 -2.08 -17.21
CA TYR A 31 -7.27 -1.11 -16.22
C TYR A 31 -7.95 -1.31 -14.86
N LEU A 32 -9.26 -1.54 -14.85
CA LEU A 32 -10.00 -1.80 -13.62
C LEU A 32 -9.52 -3.08 -12.92
N ASN A 33 -9.36 -4.18 -13.67
CA ASN A 33 -8.90 -5.45 -13.13
C ASN A 33 -7.48 -5.33 -12.56
N TRP A 34 -6.58 -4.64 -13.26
CA TRP A 34 -5.23 -4.40 -12.78
C TRP A 34 -5.22 -3.51 -11.53
N HIS A 35 -6.02 -2.44 -11.51
CA HIS A 35 -6.11 -1.55 -10.36
C HIS A 35 -6.64 -2.28 -9.11
N GLN A 36 -7.69 -3.11 -9.26
CA GLN A 36 -8.23 -3.93 -8.18
C GLN A 36 -7.21 -4.99 -7.72
N GLY A 37 -6.54 -5.65 -8.66
CA GLY A 37 -5.51 -6.65 -8.36
C GLY A 37 -4.32 -6.06 -7.59
N LEU A 38 -3.79 -4.92 -8.03
CA LEU A 38 -2.70 -4.23 -7.32
C LEU A 38 -3.18 -3.63 -5.98
N GLY A 39 -4.43 -3.16 -5.89
CA GLY A 39 -5.02 -2.71 -4.63
C GLY A 39 -5.10 -3.84 -3.60
N LEU A 40 -5.53 -5.03 -4.00
CA LEU A 40 -5.54 -6.22 -3.14
C LEU A 40 -4.12 -6.68 -2.76
N ALA A 41 -3.18 -6.63 -3.70
CA ALA A 41 -1.77 -6.92 -3.42
C ALA A 41 -1.20 -5.93 -2.39
N THR A 42 -1.44 -4.63 -2.58
CA THR A 42 -1.04 -3.57 -1.63
C THR A 42 -1.61 -3.85 -0.24
N TRP A 43 -2.89 -4.19 -0.15
CA TRP A 43 -3.53 -4.55 1.12
C TRP A 43 -2.87 -5.74 1.80
N GLY A 44 -2.61 -6.82 1.05
CA GLY A 44 -1.96 -8.02 1.59
C GLY A 44 -0.53 -7.76 2.05
N THR A 45 0.26 -7.02 1.26
CA THR A 45 1.64 -6.66 1.63
C THR A 45 1.68 -5.71 2.81
N TRP A 46 0.74 -4.76 2.92
CA TRP A 46 0.67 -3.89 4.09
C TRP A 46 0.28 -4.65 5.35
N LEU A 47 -0.69 -5.56 5.27
CA LEU A 47 -1.01 -6.45 6.40
C LEU A 47 0.23 -7.23 6.85
N ALA A 48 0.97 -7.81 5.91
CA ALA A 48 2.22 -8.51 6.21
C ALA A 48 3.28 -7.57 6.83
N THR A 49 3.37 -6.33 6.36
CA THR A 49 4.26 -5.29 6.93
C THR A 49 3.90 -5.03 8.39
N ASN A 50 2.62 -4.81 8.70
CA ASN A 50 2.17 -4.58 10.07
C ASN A 50 2.40 -5.80 10.97
N ILE A 51 2.17 -7.02 10.48
CA ILE A 51 2.44 -8.25 11.25
C ILE A 51 3.94 -8.38 11.56
N ALA A 52 4.82 -8.12 10.58
CA ALA A 52 6.26 -8.12 10.80
C ALA A 52 6.67 -7.02 11.80
N GLY A 53 6.04 -5.85 11.72
CA GLY A 53 6.25 -4.75 12.68
C GLY A 53 5.80 -5.11 14.11
N GLU A 54 4.68 -5.81 14.26
CA GLU A 54 4.19 -6.31 15.56
C GLU A 54 5.13 -7.35 16.19
N GLN A 55 5.69 -8.25 15.37
CA GLN A 55 6.68 -9.23 15.84
C GLN A 55 7.91 -8.50 16.40
N LYS A 56 8.46 -7.55 15.64
CA LYS A 56 9.60 -6.74 16.08
C LYS A 56 9.28 -5.92 17.32
N TYR A 57 8.11 -5.28 17.37
CA TYR A 57 7.67 -4.51 18.54
C TYR A 57 7.64 -5.37 19.81
N LYS A 58 7.12 -6.60 19.71
CA LYS A 58 7.04 -7.54 20.85
C LYS A 58 8.41 -8.07 21.27
N GLU A 59 9.27 -8.37 20.31
CA GLU A 59 10.66 -8.79 20.57
C GLU A 59 11.44 -7.69 21.29
N GLU A 60 11.36 -6.46 20.79
CA GLU A 60 12.05 -5.32 21.41
C GLU A 60 11.44 -4.94 22.77
N HIS A 61 10.11 -4.94 22.94
CA HIS A 61 9.49 -4.68 24.25
C HIS A 61 9.79 -5.77 25.28
N GLY A 62 9.78 -7.04 24.87
CA GLY A 62 10.22 -8.14 25.73
C GLY A 62 11.69 -8.00 26.15
N TYR A 63 12.54 -7.49 25.24
CA TYR A 63 13.93 -7.15 25.55
C TYR A 63 14.06 -5.96 26.50
N PHE A 64 13.30 -4.88 26.33
CA PHE A 64 13.31 -3.72 27.24
C PHE A 64 12.83 -4.11 28.65
N GLU A 65 11.81 -4.95 28.77
CA GLU A 65 11.39 -5.48 30.08
C GLU A 65 12.49 -6.29 30.77
N LEU A 66 13.26 -7.08 30.01
CA LEU A 66 14.41 -7.81 30.54
C LEU A 66 15.57 -6.87 30.91
N ARG A 67 15.83 -5.85 30.08
CA ARG A 67 16.84 -4.82 30.31
C ARG A 67 16.60 -4.07 31.63
N ASP A 68 15.38 -3.61 31.85
CA ASP A 68 15.03 -2.81 33.02
C ASP A 68 14.99 -3.64 34.31
N LYS A 69 14.85 -4.98 34.18
CA LYS A 69 15.00 -5.93 35.29
C LYS A 69 16.46 -6.30 35.58
N LEU A 70 17.40 -6.05 34.66
CA LEU A 70 18.83 -6.30 34.85
C LEU A 70 19.53 -5.06 35.44
N PRO A 71 20.41 -5.23 36.45
CA PRO A 71 21.19 -4.11 36.99
C PRO A 71 22.02 -3.44 35.89
N ASN A 72 21.96 -2.10 35.82
CA ASN A 72 22.62 -1.27 34.79
C ASN A 72 24.11 -1.63 34.56
N GLN A 73 24.82 -2.03 35.61
CA GLN A 73 26.25 -2.44 35.58
C GLN A 73 26.49 -3.69 34.72
N ILE A 74 25.52 -4.60 34.66
CA ILE A 74 25.61 -5.78 33.80
C ILE A 74 25.49 -5.32 32.36
N LEU A 75 24.45 -4.57 31.99
CA LEU A 75 24.27 -4.07 30.62
C LEU A 75 25.45 -3.23 30.08
N THR A 76 26.05 -2.37 30.91
CA THR A 76 27.20 -1.55 30.47
C THR A 76 28.46 -2.40 30.25
N SER A 77 28.70 -3.43 31.07
CA SER A 77 29.81 -4.37 30.85
C SER A 77 29.62 -5.24 29.60
N TYR A 78 28.38 -5.50 29.18
CA TYR A 78 28.05 -6.29 27.99
C TYR A 78 28.28 -5.56 26.67
N LEU A 79 28.10 -4.23 26.65
CA LEU A 79 28.25 -3.40 25.44
C LEU A 79 29.69 -2.93 25.19
N ILE A 80 30.52 -2.85 26.24
CA ILE A 80 31.85 -2.21 26.17
C ILE A 80 32.98 -3.23 25.94
N GLN A 81 32.87 -4.47 26.43
CA GLN A 81 33.88 -5.54 26.24
C GLN A 81 33.23 -6.93 26.33
N PRO A 82 32.90 -7.60 25.21
CA PRO A 82 32.38 -8.96 25.26
C PRO A 82 33.51 -9.93 25.66
N SER A 83 33.42 -10.53 26.85
CA SER A 83 34.25 -11.69 27.21
C SER A 83 33.79 -12.94 26.43
N ASN A 84 34.71 -13.88 26.17
CA ASN A 84 34.44 -15.09 25.36
C ASN A 84 33.20 -15.89 25.81
N ASP A 85 32.89 -15.88 27.10
CA ASP A 85 31.77 -16.64 27.68
C ASP A 85 30.39 -16.00 27.42
N LYS A 86 30.36 -14.77 26.91
CA LYS A 86 29.14 -13.96 26.73
C LYS A 86 28.96 -13.45 25.29
N LEU A 87 29.86 -13.88 24.40
CA LEU A 87 29.86 -13.64 22.96
C LEU A 87 28.54 -14.07 22.30
N LEU A 88 27.96 -15.18 22.78
CA LEU A 88 26.70 -15.73 22.28
C LEU A 88 25.53 -14.76 22.50
N LEU A 89 25.48 -14.08 23.65
CA LEU A 89 24.41 -13.11 23.93
C LEU A 89 24.59 -11.84 23.11
N TYR A 90 25.84 -11.39 22.92
CA TYR A 90 26.14 -10.27 22.03
C TYR A 90 25.75 -10.56 20.57
N TYR A 91 26.11 -11.74 20.05
CA TYR A 91 25.70 -12.17 18.71
C TYR A 91 24.19 -12.39 18.61
N ALA A 92 23.54 -12.89 19.66
CA ALA A 92 22.07 -12.94 19.70
C ALA A 92 21.48 -11.53 19.54
N ILE A 93 21.93 -10.57 20.35
CA ILE A 93 21.48 -9.16 20.28
C ILE A 93 21.72 -8.55 18.88
N LYS A 94 22.91 -8.78 18.30
CA LYS A 94 23.26 -8.25 16.98
C LYS A 94 22.47 -8.91 15.84
N ASN A 95 22.25 -10.22 15.91
CA ASN A 95 21.45 -10.94 14.92
C ASN A 95 19.97 -10.52 15.00
N PHE A 96 19.44 -10.24 16.20
CA PHE A 96 18.10 -9.65 16.36
C PHE A 96 18.00 -8.26 15.72
N GLU A 97 19.03 -7.42 15.88
CA GLU A 97 19.09 -6.09 15.27
C GLU A 97 19.16 -6.18 13.72
N GLU A 98 19.91 -7.12 13.16
CA GLU A 98 20.03 -7.32 11.71
C GLU A 98 18.77 -7.98 11.07
N GLU A 99 18.13 -8.94 11.75
CA GLU A 99 16.93 -9.62 11.22
C GLU A 99 15.70 -8.70 11.20
N GLY A 100 15.50 -7.89 12.24
CA GLY A 100 14.37 -6.96 12.36
C GLY A 100 14.40 -5.78 11.38
N HIS A 101 15.54 -5.51 10.73
CA HIS A 101 15.65 -4.43 9.73
C HIS A 101 15.32 -4.89 8.32
N SER A 102 15.39 -6.20 8.03
CA SER A 102 15.34 -6.68 6.65
C SER A 102 13.92 -6.89 6.10
N SER A 103 13.01 -7.51 6.87
CA SER A 103 11.71 -7.95 6.36
C SER A 103 10.66 -6.83 6.36
N HIS A 104 10.51 -6.09 7.47
CA HIS A 104 9.59 -4.96 7.57
C HIS A 104 9.91 -3.87 6.54
N GLY A 105 11.19 -3.51 6.42
CA GLY A 105 11.64 -2.51 5.44
C GLY A 105 11.37 -2.92 3.99
N GLN A 106 11.63 -4.18 3.64
CA GLN A 106 11.35 -4.71 2.29
C GLN A 106 9.85 -4.77 1.99
N LEU A 107 9.04 -5.22 2.95
CA LEU A 107 7.58 -5.28 2.81
C LEU A 107 6.97 -3.86 2.73
N GLY A 108 7.49 -2.91 3.51
CA GLY A 108 7.12 -1.51 3.44
C GLY A 108 7.44 -0.90 2.07
N ALA A 109 8.65 -1.11 1.57
CA ALA A 109 9.05 -0.66 0.23
C ALA A 109 8.17 -1.28 -0.88
N LEU A 110 7.89 -2.59 -0.79
CA LEU A 110 7.00 -3.26 -1.73
C LEU A 110 5.58 -2.70 -1.68
N THR A 111 5.05 -2.45 -0.48
CA THR A 111 3.73 -1.82 -0.28
C THR A 111 3.69 -0.46 -0.95
N PHE A 112 4.72 0.38 -0.77
CA PHE A 112 4.82 1.69 -1.40
C PHE A 112 4.85 1.61 -2.94
N VAL A 113 5.60 0.66 -3.50
CA VAL A 113 5.68 0.45 -4.96
C VAL A 113 4.33 0.01 -5.53
N LEU A 114 3.69 -0.99 -4.91
CA LEU A 114 2.37 -1.48 -5.33
C LEU A 114 1.34 -0.37 -5.26
N TYR A 115 1.31 0.40 -4.17
CA TYR A 115 0.43 1.55 -4.02
C TYR A 115 0.64 2.59 -5.12
N SER A 116 1.90 2.97 -5.37
CA SER A 116 2.27 3.96 -6.39
C SER A 116 1.86 3.52 -7.79
N ALA A 117 2.00 2.23 -8.11
CA ALA A 117 1.53 1.66 -9.37
C ALA A 117 0.00 1.75 -9.48
N THR A 118 -0.71 1.43 -8.40
CA THR A 118 -2.17 1.51 -8.32
C THR A 118 -2.67 2.94 -8.56
N ALA A 119 -2.04 3.93 -7.92
CA ALA A 119 -2.33 5.35 -8.09
C ALA A 119 -2.04 5.82 -9.53
N THR A 120 -0.88 5.44 -10.10
CA THR A 120 -0.50 5.80 -11.47
C THR A 120 -1.50 5.27 -12.48
N MET A 121 -1.94 4.01 -12.34
CA MET A 121 -2.98 3.44 -13.21
C MET A 121 -4.32 4.17 -13.08
N ALA A 122 -4.69 4.66 -11.89
CA ALA A 122 -5.90 5.45 -11.73
C ALA A 122 -5.81 6.77 -12.51
N PHE A 123 -4.66 7.45 -12.47
CA PHE A 123 -4.41 8.67 -13.24
C PHE A 123 -4.41 8.45 -14.75
N LEU A 124 -3.85 7.35 -15.21
CA LEU A 124 -3.76 7.02 -16.64
C LEU A 124 -5.00 6.29 -17.18
N SER A 125 -5.99 6.00 -16.32
CA SER A 125 -7.17 5.24 -16.72
C SER A 125 -7.99 5.96 -17.80
N PRO A 126 -8.53 5.23 -18.81
CA PRO A 126 -9.31 5.86 -19.86
C PRO A 126 -10.55 6.59 -19.33
N GLY A 127 -10.87 7.73 -19.95
CA GLY A 127 -12.05 8.56 -19.66
C GLY A 127 -13.39 7.85 -19.91
N ARG A 128 -14.51 8.57 -19.83
CA ARG A 128 -15.86 8.00 -20.04
C ARG A 128 -16.12 7.79 -21.54
N LEU A 129 -16.74 6.65 -21.87
CA LEU A 129 -17.14 6.28 -23.25
C LEU A 129 -18.18 7.22 -23.85
N ASN A 130 -18.92 7.94 -23.02
CA ASN A 130 -19.84 9.00 -23.42
C ASN A 130 -19.79 10.06 -22.32
N ASP A 131 -19.50 11.32 -22.67
CA ASP A 131 -19.52 12.48 -21.76
C ASP A 131 -20.94 12.85 -21.31
N VAL A 132 -21.76 11.85 -20.99
CA VAL A 132 -23.05 12.07 -20.32
C VAL A 132 -22.72 12.44 -18.88
N PRO A 133 -23.08 13.66 -18.41
CA PRO A 133 -22.92 14.02 -17.02
C PRO A 133 -23.68 13.00 -16.17
N GLU A 134 -22.97 12.36 -15.24
CA GLU A 134 -23.65 11.57 -14.21
C GLU A 134 -24.37 12.55 -13.27
N GLU A 135 -25.70 12.50 -13.25
CA GLU A 135 -26.46 13.21 -12.21
C GLU A 135 -26.25 12.48 -10.87
N GLY A 136 -25.62 13.16 -9.91
CA GLY A 136 -25.50 12.71 -8.53
C GLY A 136 -24.11 12.22 -8.09
N TRP A 137 -24.05 11.70 -6.86
CA TRP A 137 -22.84 11.17 -6.24
C TRP A 137 -22.65 9.72 -6.65
N THR A 138 -21.83 9.48 -7.67
CA THR A 138 -21.51 8.11 -8.11
C THR A 138 -20.24 7.59 -7.46
N THR A 139 -20.11 6.27 -7.35
CA THR A 139 -18.90 5.63 -6.80
C THR A 139 -17.64 6.06 -7.56
N MET A 140 -17.75 6.28 -8.88
CA MET A 140 -16.65 6.76 -9.72
C MET A 140 -16.27 8.22 -9.42
N PHE A 141 -17.26 9.11 -9.25
CA PHE A 141 -17.01 10.48 -8.83
C PHE A 141 -16.34 10.51 -7.44
N THR A 142 -16.91 9.81 -6.47
CA THR A 142 -16.39 9.72 -5.10
C THR A 142 -14.95 9.21 -5.10
N HIS A 143 -14.66 8.13 -5.83
CA HIS A 143 -13.30 7.60 -5.95
C HIS A 143 -12.30 8.63 -6.49
N LYS A 144 -12.64 9.30 -7.59
CA LYS A 144 -11.76 10.32 -8.21
C LYS A 144 -11.57 11.53 -7.31
N SER A 145 -12.61 11.97 -6.59
CA SER A 145 -12.50 13.07 -5.63
C SER A 145 -11.60 12.72 -4.44
N MET A 146 -11.61 11.45 -4.00
CA MET A 146 -10.79 10.99 -2.89
C MET A 146 -9.31 10.97 -3.23
N ILE A 147 -8.90 10.98 -4.50
CA ILE A 147 -7.48 11.04 -4.89
C ILE A 147 -6.78 12.23 -4.24
N PHE A 148 -7.43 13.39 -4.17
CA PHE A 148 -6.86 14.61 -3.59
C PHE A 148 -6.68 14.58 -2.07
N ILE A 149 -7.31 13.62 -1.38
CA ILE A 149 -7.19 13.43 0.07
C ILE A 149 -6.31 12.21 0.36
N HIS A 150 -6.58 11.11 -0.33
CA HIS A 150 -5.96 9.82 -0.12
C HIS A 150 -4.47 9.82 -0.51
N LEU A 151 -4.11 10.41 -1.66
CA LEU A 151 -2.72 10.45 -2.10
C LEU A 151 -1.84 11.29 -1.15
N PRO A 152 -2.20 12.53 -0.75
CA PRO A 152 -1.45 13.27 0.25
C PRO A 152 -1.37 12.57 1.62
N ALA A 153 -2.45 11.91 2.05
CA ALA A 153 -2.45 11.15 3.31
C ALA A 153 -1.43 10.01 3.27
N MET A 154 -1.34 9.29 2.14
CA MET A 154 -0.40 8.19 1.95
C MET A 154 1.06 8.66 1.88
N ILE A 155 1.33 9.79 1.22
CA ILE A 155 2.66 10.42 1.23
C ILE A 155 3.03 10.86 2.65
N SER A 156 2.09 11.48 3.37
CA SER A 156 2.30 11.91 4.76
C SER A 156 2.58 10.72 5.68
N LEU A 157 1.90 9.59 5.47
CA LEU A 157 2.11 8.38 6.25
C LEU A 157 3.52 7.80 6.05
N ALA A 158 4.00 7.75 4.79
CA ALA A 158 5.36 7.30 4.48
C ALA A 158 6.41 8.22 5.11
N TYR A 159 6.20 9.54 5.02
CA TYR A 159 7.07 10.54 5.65
C TYR A 159 7.11 10.39 7.19
N LEU A 160 5.95 10.29 7.83
CA LEU A 160 5.84 10.08 9.27
C LEU A 160 6.51 8.77 9.70
N GLY A 161 6.31 7.69 8.94
CA GLY A 161 6.97 6.40 9.19
C GLY A 161 8.50 6.53 9.18
N SER A 162 9.06 7.23 8.19
CA SER A 162 10.52 7.41 8.10
C SER A 162 11.10 8.23 9.26
N ASN A 163 10.40 9.28 9.71
CA ASN A 163 10.86 10.10 10.84
C ASN A 163 10.78 9.33 12.17
N LEU A 164 9.76 8.49 12.34
CA LEU A 164 9.61 7.69 13.57
C LEU A 164 10.60 6.53 13.62
N GLU A 165 10.99 5.97 12.47
CA GLU A 165 12.07 4.99 12.38
C GLU A 165 13.40 5.60 12.85
N GLU A 166 13.72 6.83 12.41
CA GLU A 166 14.91 7.56 12.88
C GLU A 166 14.86 7.86 14.38
N ALA A 167 13.68 8.22 14.90
CA ALA A 167 13.46 8.48 16.32
C ALA A 167 13.43 7.21 17.20
N ARG A 168 13.42 6.01 16.59
CA ARG A 168 13.22 4.71 17.27
C ARG A 168 11.94 4.64 18.11
N ASP A 169 10.88 5.31 17.65
CA ASP A 169 9.57 5.35 18.33
C ASP A 169 8.65 4.25 17.80
N LEU A 170 8.88 3.02 18.28
CA LEU A 170 8.22 1.81 17.80
C LEU A 170 6.71 1.79 18.08
N GLU A 171 6.26 2.42 19.17
CA GLU A 171 4.83 2.47 19.52
C GLU A 171 4.07 3.37 18.55
N ASN A 172 4.60 4.56 18.27
CA ASN A 172 3.97 5.44 17.28
C ASN A 172 4.07 4.86 15.86
N MET A 173 5.18 4.21 15.49
CA MET A 173 5.27 3.47 14.21
C MET A 173 4.16 2.43 14.08
N ARG A 174 3.96 1.61 15.13
CA ARG A 174 2.90 0.59 15.18
C ARG A 174 1.52 1.20 15.02
N ASN A 175 1.23 2.27 15.76
CA ASN A 175 -0.07 2.94 15.73
C ASN A 175 -0.36 3.55 14.35
N ILE A 176 0.64 4.20 13.72
CA ILE A 176 0.51 4.76 12.37
C ILE A 176 0.33 3.66 11.32
N GLY A 177 1.09 2.57 11.41
CA GLY A 177 0.99 1.43 10.50
C GLY A 177 -0.41 0.80 10.50
N TRP A 178 -0.99 0.58 11.69
CA TRP A 178 -2.35 0.07 11.81
C TRP A 178 -3.42 1.08 11.40
N ALA A 179 -3.28 2.35 11.78
CA ALA A 179 -4.22 3.39 11.37
C ALA A 179 -4.30 3.52 9.84
N GLY A 180 -3.15 3.51 9.16
CA GLY A 180 -3.08 3.54 7.70
C GLY A 180 -3.69 2.29 7.06
N PHE A 181 -3.40 1.11 7.60
CA PHE A 181 -4.00 -0.14 7.11
C PHE A 181 -5.53 -0.18 7.28
N SER A 182 -6.05 0.31 8.40
CA SER A 182 -7.50 0.42 8.62
C SER A 182 -8.13 1.37 7.61
N ALA A 183 -7.51 2.51 7.33
CA ALA A 183 -7.99 3.46 6.31
C ALA A 183 -8.01 2.83 4.91
N LEU A 184 -6.96 2.09 4.53
CA LEU A 184 -6.92 1.36 3.26
C LEU A 184 -8.01 0.29 3.19
N THR A 185 -8.24 -0.45 4.28
CA THR A 185 -9.27 -1.50 4.35
C THR A 185 -10.68 -0.95 4.16
N VAL A 186 -10.99 0.18 4.81
CA VAL A 186 -12.28 0.87 4.60
C VAL A 186 -12.41 1.33 3.15
N SER A 187 -11.34 1.87 2.56
CA SER A 187 -11.34 2.26 1.15
C SER A 187 -11.60 1.05 0.23
N LEU A 188 -11.00 -0.11 0.50
CA LEU A 188 -11.26 -1.34 -0.24
C LEU A 188 -12.72 -1.78 -0.14
N ALA A 189 -13.31 -1.73 1.05
CA ALA A 189 -14.71 -2.08 1.25
C ALA A 189 -15.64 -1.20 0.39
N THR A 190 -15.35 0.10 0.24
CA THR A 190 -16.15 1.01 -0.60
C THR A 190 -16.06 0.75 -2.10
N PHE A 191 -15.12 -0.07 -2.58
CA PHE A 191 -15.04 -0.46 -3.99
C PHE A 191 -15.78 -1.76 -4.30
N TYR A 192 -16.02 -2.59 -3.30
CA TYR A 192 -16.63 -3.91 -3.45
C TYR A 192 -18.11 -3.95 -3.01
N PHE A 193 -18.57 -2.98 -2.21
CA PHE A 193 -19.94 -2.82 -1.74
C PHE A 193 -20.51 -1.46 -2.16
#